data_AF-F8CAK7-F1
#
_entry.id   AF-F8CAK7-F1
#
_cell.length_a   1.000
_cell.length_b   1.000
_cell.length_c   1.000
_cell.angle_alpha   90.00
_cell.angle_beta   90.00
_cell.angle_gamma   90.00
#
_symmetry.space_group_name_H-M   'P 1'
#
loop_
_entity.id
_entity.type
_entity.pdbx_description
1 polymer ?
#
loop_
_entity_poly.entity_id
_entity_poly.type
_entity_poly.pdbx_seq_one_letter_code
_entity_poly.pdbx_strand_id
1 'polypeptide(L)'
;MSPRTRTLAAVLSAALTSAPAWAQSEDRPDEDALFGGGQEEAPAEEDPSRPDEDALFGGDGSEAAADVDPGTTGGATERQPPLTEASGDRDADVLNGPATQSAFDTEDVIDDPLKIGGQFYLRGFMAGSEDTSLRQTSFSAPTLVDGYLDARPSDRIRGFVVGRLNYDPAMPPRATENSPANPRVLLDQAWLRFDLERTVFFTVGKQHVKWGTGQIWNPTDFLSPQRRDPLAFVDLRTGVSMLKMHVPWESKGWNFYGILVMDDLGTDVGAITDPSGSPTSQAGGNDPVNRLGRLGGALRTEVLVGPAELGASAVVQNGRRPRFGLDLSTPLGPLDIYGEVALKEGTDRPLYRIPAGTTLEDIVQDGVQVEAYIPSGLTPQVTAGATYSFAYGDNDLAVLGVEYFFNSTGYTGSFGYPYLLLKDAFNPLYLGRHYGAAYVFLDRPGSLERTSFNLFTLGNLSDRSFTTRLNVMHRALTYLTVEAYGSVNYGRRGGEFRLGFDVPEGLVIDEQPVPAFSVPAPTFQLGAGLRISI
;
A
#
# COMPACT_ATOMS: atom_id res chain seq x y z
N MET A 1 -13.18 -26.65 24.32
CA MET A 1 -12.39 -26.77 23.07
C MET A 1 -12.28 -28.26 22.74
N SER A 2 -12.79 -28.72 21.60
CA SER A 2 -12.94 -30.15 21.30
C SER A 2 -11.68 -30.73 20.62
N PRO A 3 -11.46 -32.06 20.70
CA PRO A 3 -10.24 -32.70 20.22
C PRO A 3 -10.12 -32.80 18.68
N ARG A 4 -11.09 -32.27 17.91
CA ARG A 4 -11.09 -32.37 16.44
C ARG A 4 -10.26 -31.31 15.73
N THR A 5 -9.86 -30.22 16.40
CA THR A 5 -9.07 -29.14 15.79
C THR A 5 -7.57 -29.45 15.72
N ARG A 6 -7.08 -30.43 16.48
CA ARG A 6 -5.63 -30.77 16.53
C ARG A 6 -5.17 -31.72 15.42
N THR A 7 -6.09 -32.43 14.77
CA THR A 7 -5.73 -33.44 13.75
C THR A 7 -5.52 -32.83 12.36
N LEU A 8 -6.11 -31.65 12.08
CA LEU A 8 -5.94 -30.98 10.79
C LEU A 8 -4.59 -30.26 10.66
N ALA A 9 -4.04 -29.75 11.77
CA ALA A 9 -2.73 -29.10 11.82
C ALA A 9 -1.55 -30.07 11.60
N ALA A 10 -1.74 -31.37 11.87
CA ALA A 10 -0.71 -32.39 11.70
C ALA A 10 -0.67 -32.99 10.28
N VAL A 11 -1.75 -32.87 9.51
CA VAL A 11 -1.84 -33.44 8.15
C VAL A 11 -1.23 -32.49 7.09
N LEU A 12 -1.25 -31.17 7.33
CA LEU A 12 -0.56 -30.21 6.44
C LEU A 12 0.97 -30.28 6.52
N SER A 13 1.55 -30.77 7.62
CA SER A 13 3.01 -30.93 7.75
C SER A 13 3.58 -32.19 7.10
N ALA A 14 2.73 -33.15 6.68
CA ALA A 14 3.16 -34.44 6.14
C ALA A 14 3.11 -34.55 4.61
N ALA A 15 2.62 -33.53 3.91
CA ALA A 15 2.49 -33.52 2.45
C ALA A 15 3.70 -32.88 1.71
N LEU A 16 4.72 -32.41 2.44
CA LEU A 16 5.87 -31.69 1.88
C LEU A 16 7.17 -32.51 1.76
N THR A 17 7.15 -33.83 2.01
CA THR A 17 8.39 -34.64 2.10
C THR A 17 8.52 -35.80 1.10
N SER A 18 7.75 -35.83 0.01
CA SER A 18 7.93 -36.89 -1.00
C SER A 18 7.61 -36.46 -2.44
N ALA A 19 8.62 -35.98 -3.16
CA ALA A 19 8.69 -36.15 -4.62
C ALA A 19 10.16 -36.33 -5.06
N PRO A 20 10.44 -37.27 -5.97
CA PRO A 20 11.78 -37.79 -6.25
C PRO A 20 12.61 -36.90 -7.18
N ALA A 21 13.93 -36.98 -6.97
CA ALA A 21 14.96 -36.41 -7.82
C ALA A 21 14.91 -36.97 -9.25
N TRP A 22 14.93 -36.08 -10.25
CA TRP A 22 15.40 -36.35 -11.60
C TRP A 22 16.26 -35.18 -12.08
N ALA A 23 17.28 -35.55 -12.84
CA ALA A 23 18.54 -34.84 -13.03
C ALA A 23 18.52 -33.76 -14.12
N GLN A 24 19.43 -32.80 -13.91
CA GLN A 24 20.26 -32.01 -14.83
C GLN A 24 20.03 -32.14 -16.35
N SER A 25 19.95 -30.97 -16.99
CA SER A 25 20.80 -30.65 -18.14
C SER A 25 21.03 -29.13 -18.23
N GLU A 26 22.31 -28.78 -18.29
CA GLU A 26 22.90 -27.46 -18.50
C GLU A 26 22.58 -26.90 -19.89
N ASP A 27 22.16 -25.63 -19.94
CA ASP A 27 22.67 -24.55 -20.80
C ASP A 27 21.66 -23.40 -20.73
N ARG A 28 21.93 -22.43 -19.86
CA ARG A 28 21.28 -21.12 -19.89
C ARG A 28 22.38 -20.04 -19.91
N PRO A 29 22.20 -18.96 -20.69
CA PRO A 29 23.23 -17.94 -20.86
C PRO A 29 23.57 -17.24 -19.54
N ASP A 30 24.84 -16.89 -19.42
CA ASP A 30 25.49 -16.19 -18.32
C ASP A 30 24.72 -14.92 -17.89
N GLU A 31 24.30 -14.86 -16.63
CA GLU A 31 23.49 -13.76 -16.06
C GLU A 31 24.26 -12.43 -15.99
N ASP A 32 25.60 -12.48 -16.08
CA ASP A 32 26.48 -11.30 -16.10
C ASP A 32 26.35 -10.45 -17.39
N ALA A 33 25.78 -11.01 -18.46
CA ALA A 33 25.51 -10.29 -19.71
C ALA A 33 24.14 -9.58 -19.72
N LEU A 34 23.24 -9.86 -18.76
CA LEU A 34 21.88 -9.30 -18.70
C LEU A 34 21.73 -8.16 -17.68
N PHE A 35 22.66 -8.03 -16.73
CA PHE A 35 22.64 -6.99 -15.69
C PHE A 35 23.96 -6.22 -15.54
N GLY A 36 24.80 -6.23 -16.56
CA GLY A 36 25.98 -5.37 -16.64
C GLY A 36 26.96 -5.62 -15.49
N GLY A 37 27.58 -6.81 -15.49
CA GLY A 37 28.69 -7.12 -14.60
C GLY A 37 30.02 -7.14 -15.35
N GLY A 38 30.90 -6.19 -15.04
CA GLY A 38 32.36 -6.38 -15.11
C GLY A 38 33.14 -5.32 -15.86
N GLN A 39 33.91 -4.52 -15.12
CA GLN A 39 35.38 -4.55 -15.23
C GLN A 39 36.06 -3.82 -14.07
N GLU A 40 36.87 -4.56 -13.32
CA GLU A 40 38.03 -4.01 -12.60
C GLU A 40 39.05 -3.50 -13.62
N GLU A 41 39.52 -2.27 -13.44
CA GLU A 41 40.87 -1.86 -13.83
C GLU A 41 41.35 -0.74 -12.90
N ALA A 42 42.56 -0.91 -12.34
CA ALA A 42 43.26 0.05 -11.50
C ALA A 42 44.31 0.84 -12.34
N PRO A 43 45.06 1.78 -11.73
CA PRO A 43 44.89 3.23 -11.77
C PRO A 43 45.82 3.94 -12.78
N ALA A 44 45.48 5.17 -13.21
CA ALA A 44 46.45 6.09 -13.83
C ALA A 44 46.09 7.58 -13.70
N GLU A 45 47.02 8.30 -13.05
CA GLU A 45 47.59 9.65 -13.33
C GLU A 45 46.72 10.93 -13.48
N GLU A 46 47.16 11.95 -12.73
CA GLU A 46 46.84 13.38 -12.82
C GLU A 46 47.20 13.97 -14.19
N ASP A 47 46.39 14.89 -14.74
CA ASP A 47 46.74 16.31 -15.03
C ASP A 47 45.49 17.04 -15.65
N PRO A 48 45.50 18.36 -15.96
CA PRO A 48 44.79 19.39 -15.20
C PRO A 48 43.70 20.08 -16.04
N SER A 49 43.13 21.17 -15.50
CA SER A 49 42.25 22.16 -16.17
C SER A 49 40.76 21.80 -16.28
N ARG A 50 40.05 22.01 -15.16
CA ARG A 50 38.64 22.38 -15.18
C ARG A 50 38.56 23.91 -15.33
N PRO A 51 37.72 24.48 -16.21
CA PRO A 51 37.58 25.94 -16.31
C PRO A 51 36.91 26.52 -15.07
N ASP A 52 37.40 27.69 -14.63
CA ASP A 52 36.84 28.48 -13.53
C ASP A 52 35.39 28.90 -13.78
N GLU A 53 34.62 28.85 -12.69
CA GLU A 53 33.16 28.99 -12.61
C GLU A 53 32.71 30.47 -12.82
N ASP A 54 33.66 31.40 -12.81
CA ASP A 54 33.46 32.84 -13.04
C ASP A 54 33.28 33.22 -14.53
N ALA A 55 33.41 32.27 -15.46
CA ALA A 55 33.14 32.49 -16.89
C ALA A 55 31.70 32.15 -17.33
N LEU A 56 30.88 31.53 -16.45
CA LEU A 56 29.52 31.09 -16.77
C LEU A 56 28.41 32.03 -16.26
N PHE A 57 28.75 32.95 -15.35
CA PHE A 57 27.82 33.93 -14.78
C PHE A 57 28.50 35.30 -14.80
N GLY A 58 28.36 36.00 -15.92
CA GLY A 58 29.03 37.27 -16.19
C GLY A 58 28.98 38.26 -15.03
N GLY A 59 30.15 38.79 -14.70
CA GLY A 59 30.32 39.99 -13.90
C GLY A 59 30.14 41.25 -14.73
N ASP A 60 29.57 42.27 -14.08
CA ASP A 60 29.72 43.71 -14.27
C ASP A 60 29.13 44.31 -12.97
N GLY A 61 29.79 45.13 -12.16
CA GLY A 61 30.73 46.20 -12.47
C GLY A 61 30.05 47.55 -12.19
N SER A 62 30.20 48.12 -11.00
CA SER A 62 30.41 49.57 -10.78
C SER A 62 30.52 49.95 -9.29
N GLU A 63 31.60 50.68 -8.99
CA GLU A 63 32.02 51.23 -7.70
C GLU A 63 31.22 52.50 -7.29
N ALA A 64 31.22 52.83 -5.98
CA ALA A 64 32.00 53.98 -5.44
C ALA A 64 31.67 54.34 -3.97
N ALA A 65 32.72 54.33 -3.14
CA ALA A 65 33.12 55.25 -2.06
C ALA A 65 32.15 55.69 -0.92
N ALA A 66 32.55 55.49 0.35
CA ALA A 66 33.27 56.50 1.17
C ALA A 66 33.40 56.08 2.66
N ASP A 67 34.53 56.50 3.27
CA ASP A 67 34.96 56.41 4.67
C ASP A 67 33.90 56.70 5.76
N VAL A 68 34.02 56.06 6.94
CA VAL A 68 34.33 56.70 8.26
C VAL A 68 34.59 55.60 9.33
N ASP A 69 35.71 55.72 10.04
CA ASP A 69 36.05 55.18 11.39
C ASP A 69 36.59 56.40 12.22
N PRO A 70 36.77 56.45 13.58
CA PRO A 70 36.73 55.41 14.62
C PRO A 70 36.10 55.79 15.99
N GLY A 71 35.99 54.79 16.89
CA GLY A 71 35.56 54.95 18.28
C GLY A 71 36.06 53.88 19.29
N THR A 72 37.37 53.84 19.49
CA THR A 72 38.23 53.43 20.64
C THR A 72 37.73 52.70 21.92
N THR A 73 38.69 51.95 22.51
CA THR A 73 38.92 51.49 23.91
C THR A 73 38.30 50.14 24.31
N GLY A 74 38.98 49.18 24.96
CA GLY A 74 40.32 49.05 25.54
C GLY A 74 40.36 47.72 26.33
N GLY A 75 41.50 47.01 26.35
CA GLY A 75 41.63 45.72 27.05
C GLY A 75 41.91 45.84 28.55
N ALA A 76 41.62 44.78 29.31
CA ALA A 76 42.41 44.34 30.47
C ALA A 76 41.92 42.97 31.00
N THR A 77 42.87 42.06 31.10
CA THR A 77 42.89 40.76 31.76
C THR A 77 42.74 40.87 33.27
N GLU A 78 42.02 39.97 33.94
CA GLU A 78 42.37 39.53 35.30
C GLU A 78 41.86 38.11 35.60
N ARG A 79 42.73 37.32 36.22
CA ARG A 79 42.65 35.89 36.53
C ARG A 79 42.47 35.70 38.05
N GLN A 80 41.75 34.61 38.42
CA GLN A 80 41.83 33.76 39.64
C GLN A 80 40.59 33.73 40.55
N PRO A 81 40.34 32.63 41.32
CA PRO A 81 40.78 31.21 41.20
C PRO A 81 39.59 30.20 41.31
N PRO A 82 39.80 28.87 41.20
CA PRO A 82 38.71 27.90 41.13
C PRO A 82 38.20 27.49 42.51
N LEU A 83 36.88 27.32 42.64
CA LEU A 83 36.29 26.63 43.77
C LEU A 83 35.95 25.19 43.37
N THR A 84 36.73 24.31 43.97
CA THR A 84 36.61 22.86 44.17
C THR A 84 35.23 22.24 44.00
N GLU A 85 35.27 21.11 43.29
CA GLU A 85 34.41 19.92 43.32
C GLU A 85 33.38 19.84 44.45
N ALA A 86 32.12 19.63 44.07
CA ALA A 86 31.15 18.90 44.86
C ALA A 86 30.18 18.16 43.92
N SER A 87 30.27 16.83 43.96
CA SER A 87 29.25 15.84 43.57
C SER A 87 28.59 16.04 42.21
N GLY A 88 29.07 15.29 41.21
CA GLY A 88 28.26 14.96 40.05
C GLY A 88 26.95 14.32 40.50
N ASP A 89 25.84 14.93 40.07
CA ASP A 89 24.52 14.34 40.14
C ASP A 89 24.53 13.07 39.28
N ARG A 90 24.85 11.92 39.89
CA ARG A 90 24.61 10.60 39.29
C ARG A 90 23.19 10.49 38.76
N ASP A 91 22.25 11.16 39.42
CA ASP A 91 20.85 11.16 39.04
C ASP A 91 20.61 11.99 37.76
N ALA A 92 21.39 13.04 37.49
CA ALA A 92 21.30 13.80 36.24
C ALA A 92 21.89 13.03 35.05
N ASP A 93 22.98 12.27 35.24
CA ASP A 93 23.56 11.42 34.19
C ASP A 93 22.69 10.18 33.90
N VAL A 94 21.98 9.66 34.91
CA VAL A 94 21.05 8.52 34.75
C VAL A 94 19.73 8.95 34.09
N LEU A 95 19.27 10.17 34.33
CA LEU A 95 18.02 10.70 33.74
C LEU A 95 18.22 11.26 32.32
N ASN A 96 19.41 11.78 31.99
CA ASN A 96 19.69 12.34 30.68
C ASN A 96 20.27 11.32 29.68
N GLY A 97 20.62 10.12 30.13
CA GLY A 97 21.33 9.12 29.32
C GLY A 97 22.71 9.63 28.87
N PRO A 98 23.57 8.78 28.28
CA PRO A 98 24.75 9.29 27.60
C PRO A 98 24.28 10.32 26.55
N ALA A 99 24.91 11.50 26.51
CA ALA A 99 24.64 12.51 25.49
C ALA A 99 24.60 11.81 24.13
N THR A 100 23.46 11.86 23.46
CA THR A 100 23.34 11.33 22.10
C THR A 100 24.28 12.18 21.24
N GLN A 101 25.47 11.65 20.94
CA GLN A 101 26.33 12.27 19.96
C GLN A 101 25.54 12.32 18.65
N SER A 102 25.37 13.52 18.11
CA SER A 102 24.80 13.68 16.79
C SER A 102 25.70 12.90 15.84
N ALA A 103 25.12 11.97 15.08
CA ALA A 103 25.89 11.19 14.14
C ALA A 103 26.51 12.05 13.03
N PHE A 104 26.06 13.31 12.87
CA PHE A 104 26.71 14.29 12.00
C PHE A 104 28.04 14.83 12.57
N ASP A 105 28.36 14.52 13.83
CA ASP A 105 29.56 15.00 14.53
C ASP A 105 30.68 13.93 14.60
N THR A 106 30.50 12.77 13.97
CA THR A 106 31.47 11.65 13.97
C THR A 106 32.13 11.45 12.61
N GLU A 107 33.38 10.97 12.56
CA GLU A 107 34.12 10.70 11.30
C GLU A 107 33.56 9.51 10.49
N ASP A 108 32.61 8.74 11.05
CA ASP A 108 31.94 7.60 10.39
C ASP A 108 30.74 8.01 9.51
N VAL A 109 30.58 9.31 9.21
CA VAL A 109 29.49 9.82 8.36
C VAL A 109 29.66 9.33 6.92
N ILE A 110 28.64 8.65 6.41
CA ILE A 110 28.55 8.27 5.00
C ILE A 110 28.25 9.51 4.16
N ASP A 111 28.75 9.57 2.93
CA ASP A 111 28.32 10.53 1.91
C ASP A 111 26.78 10.51 1.76
N ASP A 112 26.14 11.70 1.80
CA ASP A 112 24.69 11.93 1.81
C ASP A 112 23.92 11.34 3.01
N PRO A 113 24.20 11.79 4.26
CA PRO A 113 23.55 11.28 5.47
C PRO A 113 22.08 11.69 5.60
N LEU A 114 21.60 12.61 4.75
CA LEU A 114 20.20 13.01 4.68
C LEU A 114 19.78 13.18 3.22
N LYS A 115 18.70 12.50 2.83
CA LYS A 115 18.02 12.73 1.56
C LYS A 115 16.64 13.32 1.80
N ILE A 116 16.29 14.29 0.98
CA ILE A 116 15.00 14.95 0.97
C ILE A 116 14.44 14.80 -0.42
N GLY A 117 13.18 14.43 -0.52
CA GLY A 117 12.50 14.36 -1.80
C GLY A 117 11.01 14.27 -1.60
N GLY A 118 10.31 13.89 -2.65
CA GLY A 118 8.87 13.84 -2.60
C GLY A 118 8.19 13.61 -3.93
N GLN A 119 6.88 13.71 -3.88
CA GLN A 119 6.02 13.62 -5.02
C GLN A 119 4.99 14.75 -4.99
N PHE A 120 4.77 15.37 -6.13
CA PHE A 120 3.65 16.26 -6.36
C PHE A 120 2.78 15.69 -7.47
N TYR A 121 1.54 15.37 -7.18
CA TYR A 121 0.64 14.71 -8.12
C TYR A 121 -0.71 15.42 -8.18
N LEU A 122 -0.97 16.09 -9.30
CA LEU A 122 -2.26 16.65 -9.65
C LEU A 122 -3.01 15.62 -10.49
N ARG A 123 -4.26 15.33 -10.16
CA ARG A 123 -5.13 14.53 -11.03
C ARG A 123 -6.51 15.15 -11.12
N GLY A 124 -7.12 15.05 -12.29
CA GLY A 124 -8.51 15.40 -12.53
C GLY A 124 -9.23 14.21 -13.16
N PHE A 125 -10.45 13.92 -12.72
CA PHE A 125 -11.25 12.88 -13.34
C PHE A 125 -12.75 13.18 -13.28
N MET A 126 -13.49 12.58 -14.20
CA MET A 126 -14.94 12.59 -14.26
C MET A 126 -15.47 11.17 -14.44
N ALA A 127 -16.64 10.88 -13.86
CA ALA A 127 -17.30 9.59 -13.95
C ALA A 127 -18.72 9.76 -14.51
N GLY A 128 -18.94 9.27 -15.72
CA GLY A 128 -20.25 9.25 -16.35
C GLY A 128 -21.10 8.09 -15.85
N SER A 129 -22.40 8.32 -15.74
CA SER A 129 -23.39 7.31 -15.36
C SER A 129 -24.56 7.32 -16.35
N GLU A 130 -25.36 6.26 -16.35
CA GLU A 130 -26.56 6.16 -17.20
C GLU A 130 -27.50 7.34 -16.98
N ASP A 131 -28.14 7.79 -18.06
CA ASP A 131 -29.17 8.83 -18.06
C ASP A 131 -28.75 10.16 -17.40
N THR A 132 -27.44 10.36 -17.19
CA THR A 132 -26.88 11.56 -16.57
C THR A 132 -26.26 12.44 -17.64
N SER A 133 -26.75 13.67 -17.78
CA SER A 133 -26.17 14.62 -18.73
C SER A 133 -24.75 15.03 -18.32
N LEU A 134 -23.90 15.36 -19.29
CA LEU A 134 -22.53 15.85 -19.04
C LEU A 134 -22.47 17.06 -18.09
N ARG A 135 -23.54 17.87 -18.04
CA ARG A 135 -23.63 19.03 -17.14
C ARG A 135 -23.80 18.66 -15.67
N GLN A 136 -24.26 17.44 -15.40
CA GLN A 136 -24.50 16.91 -14.05
C GLN A 136 -23.48 15.83 -13.66
N THR A 137 -22.54 15.49 -14.56
CA THR A 137 -21.44 14.57 -14.28
C THR A 137 -20.53 15.14 -13.20
N SER A 138 -20.19 14.32 -12.21
CA SER A 138 -19.28 14.72 -11.13
C SER A 138 -17.85 14.86 -11.64
N PHE A 139 -17.12 15.81 -11.04
CA PHE A 139 -15.72 16.08 -11.31
C PHE A 139 -14.97 16.16 -9.98
N SER A 140 -13.74 15.63 -9.96
CA SER A 140 -12.85 15.64 -8.80
C SER A 140 -11.44 15.96 -9.29
N ALA A 141 -10.71 16.80 -8.54
CA ALA A 141 -9.39 17.28 -8.91
C ALA A 141 -8.34 17.13 -7.79
N PRO A 142 -8.18 15.95 -7.18
CA PRO A 142 -7.36 15.81 -6.00
C PRO A 142 -5.88 16.01 -6.33
N THR A 143 -5.21 16.68 -5.41
CA THR A 143 -3.79 16.98 -5.36
C THR A 143 -3.20 16.20 -4.21
N LEU A 144 -2.16 15.42 -4.50
CA LEU A 144 -1.38 14.67 -3.52
C LEU A 144 0.03 15.26 -3.47
N VAL A 145 0.48 15.59 -2.27
CA VAL A 145 1.88 15.99 -2.04
C VAL A 145 2.46 15.10 -0.97
N ASP A 146 3.48 14.32 -1.34
CA ASP A 146 4.28 13.54 -0.41
C ASP A 146 5.64 14.22 -0.25
N GLY A 147 6.07 14.46 0.99
CA GLY A 147 7.42 14.91 1.30
C GLY A 147 8.09 13.90 2.21
N TYR A 148 9.30 13.48 1.88
CA TYR A 148 10.06 12.52 2.68
C TYR A 148 11.41 13.06 3.14
N LEU A 149 11.82 12.57 4.31
CA LEU A 149 13.14 12.72 4.89
C LEU A 149 13.71 11.32 5.15
N ASP A 150 14.89 11.03 4.61
CA ASP A 150 15.60 9.76 4.77
C ASP A 150 16.98 10.03 5.38
N ALA A 151 17.09 9.86 6.69
CA ALA A 151 18.32 10.06 7.44
C ALA A 151 19.06 8.72 7.58
N ARG A 152 20.34 8.70 7.21
CA ARG A 152 21.25 7.54 7.25
C ARG A 152 22.54 7.93 7.95
N PRO A 153 22.50 8.15 9.27
CA PRO A 153 23.68 8.54 10.04
C PRO A 153 24.83 7.52 9.98
N SER A 154 24.52 6.25 9.73
CA SER A 154 25.50 5.19 9.48
C SER A 154 24.87 4.10 8.60
N ASP A 155 25.64 3.08 8.23
CA ASP A 155 25.15 1.95 7.42
C ASP A 155 24.23 1.00 8.22
N ARG A 156 24.20 1.18 9.54
CA ARG A 156 23.43 0.36 10.49
C ARG A 156 22.19 1.05 11.04
N ILE A 157 22.01 2.35 10.79
CA ILE A 157 20.88 3.12 11.30
C ILE A 157 20.25 3.94 10.18
N ARG A 158 18.94 3.81 10.01
CA ARG A 158 18.15 4.61 9.05
C ARG A 158 16.85 5.08 9.67
N GLY A 159 16.61 6.39 9.65
CA GLY A 159 15.34 7.01 9.99
C GLY A 159 14.62 7.49 8.75
N PHE A 160 13.31 7.24 8.65
CA PHE A 160 12.52 7.63 7.49
C PHE A 160 11.17 8.19 7.90
N VAL A 161 10.79 9.33 7.32
CA VAL A 161 9.50 9.98 7.56
C VAL A 161 8.90 10.41 6.23
N VAL A 162 7.60 10.20 6.06
CA VAL A 162 6.81 10.69 4.93
C VAL A 162 5.56 11.39 5.45
N GLY A 163 5.46 12.69 5.17
CA GLY A 163 4.24 13.47 5.34
C GLY A 163 3.48 13.54 4.03
N ARG A 164 2.15 13.38 4.10
CA ARG A 164 1.25 13.42 2.94
C ARG A 164 0.18 14.49 3.11
N LEU A 165 0.03 15.34 2.10
CA LEU A 165 -1.06 16.32 1.97
C LEU A 165 -2.00 15.86 0.85
N ASN A 166 -3.30 15.85 1.14
CA ASN A 166 -4.36 15.64 0.17
C ASN A 166 -5.25 16.89 0.11
N TYR A 167 -5.57 17.35 -1.10
CA TYR A 167 -6.45 18.50 -1.31
C TYR A 167 -7.26 18.33 -2.59
N ASP A 168 -8.58 18.48 -2.55
CA ASP A 168 -9.41 18.48 -3.76
C ASP A 168 -10.17 19.82 -3.87
N PRO A 169 -9.83 20.71 -4.82
CA PRO A 169 -10.52 21.99 -4.98
C PRO A 169 -11.97 21.83 -5.46
N ALA A 170 -12.37 20.65 -5.98
CA ALA A 170 -13.76 20.37 -6.33
C ALA A 170 -14.61 19.95 -5.13
N MET A 171 -14.00 19.75 -3.95
CA MET A 171 -14.71 19.43 -2.70
C MET A 171 -14.73 20.65 -1.76
N PRO A 172 -15.82 20.87 -1.01
CA PRO A 172 -15.84 21.92 0.00
C PRO A 172 -14.82 21.62 1.12
N PRO A 173 -14.31 22.63 1.85
CA PRO A 173 -13.32 22.44 2.92
C PRO A 173 -13.78 21.49 4.04
N ARG A 174 -15.09 21.45 4.29
CA ARG A 174 -15.77 20.50 5.18
C ARG A 174 -17.27 20.50 4.84
N ALA A 175 -17.77 19.43 4.22
CA ALA A 175 -19.18 19.37 3.81
C ALA A 175 -20.14 19.19 5.00
N THR A 176 -19.74 18.39 5.99
CA THR A 176 -20.47 18.11 7.24
C THR A 176 -19.49 17.96 8.40
N GLU A 177 -19.97 17.97 9.65
CA GLU A 177 -19.12 17.78 10.84
C GLU A 177 -18.33 16.46 10.79
N ASN A 178 -18.90 15.43 10.17
CA ASN A 178 -18.26 14.11 9.97
C ASN A 178 -17.47 13.99 8.66
N SER A 179 -17.46 15.03 7.82
CA SER A 179 -16.63 15.04 6.61
C SER A 179 -15.17 15.30 6.96
N PRO A 180 -14.23 14.69 6.24
CA PRO A 180 -12.81 15.00 6.36
C PRO A 180 -12.54 16.46 6.09
N ALA A 181 -11.50 16.97 6.76
CA ALA A 181 -10.92 18.23 6.37
C ALA A 181 -10.39 18.16 4.93
N ASN A 182 -10.55 19.26 4.21
CA ASN A 182 -9.96 19.49 2.91
C ASN A 182 -9.32 20.89 2.93
N PRO A 183 -7.98 21.00 3.06
CA PRO A 183 -6.97 19.96 2.91
C PRO A 183 -6.85 19.00 4.11
N ARG A 184 -6.24 17.83 3.86
CA ARG A 184 -5.95 16.79 4.86
C ARG A 184 -4.46 16.50 4.90
N VAL A 185 -3.88 16.48 6.11
CA VAL A 185 -2.49 16.09 6.36
C VAL A 185 -2.46 14.71 7.02
N LEU A 186 -1.56 13.85 6.57
CA LEU A 186 -1.37 12.49 7.06
C LEU A 186 0.10 12.21 7.32
N LEU A 187 0.34 11.41 8.36
CA LEU A 187 1.61 10.71 8.52
C LEU A 187 1.51 9.39 7.76
N ASP A 188 2.18 9.29 6.63
CA ASP A 188 2.21 8.07 5.81
C ASP A 188 3.13 7.02 6.46
N GLN A 189 4.39 7.40 6.64
CA GLN A 189 5.42 6.58 7.29
C GLN A 189 6.22 7.41 8.29
N ALA A 190 6.66 6.76 9.36
CA ALA A 190 7.62 7.27 10.33
C ALA A 190 8.24 6.08 11.06
N TRP A 191 9.45 5.69 10.70
CA TRP A 191 10.09 4.52 11.27
C TRP A 191 11.61 4.69 11.41
N LEU A 192 12.17 3.91 12.33
CA LEU A 192 13.60 3.73 12.56
C LEU A 192 13.98 2.28 12.27
N ARG A 193 15.01 2.07 11.47
CA ARG A 193 15.60 0.77 11.18
C ARG A 193 17.01 0.69 11.75
N PHE A 194 17.31 -0.43 12.39
CA PHE A 194 18.66 -0.76 12.87
C PHE A 194 18.87 -2.26 12.91
N ASP A 195 20.11 -2.71 13.15
CA ASP A 195 20.46 -4.11 13.31
C ASP A 195 21.24 -4.40 14.60
N LEU A 196 21.14 -5.64 15.05
CA LEU A 196 22.05 -6.22 16.05
C LEU A 196 22.99 -7.19 15.34
N GLU A 197 24.29 -6.89 15.42
CA GLU A 197 25.37 -7.73 14.86
C GLU A 197 25.14 -8.13 13.39
N ARG A 198 24.46 -7.31 12.59
CA ARG A 198 24.04 -7.59 11.20
C ARG A 198 23.29 -8.92 11.04
N THR A 199 22.70 -9.43 12.10
CA THR A 199 22.05 -10.75 12.16
C THR A 199 20.56 -10.61 12.40
N VAL A 200 20.14 -9.68 13.25
CA VAL A 200 18.74 -9.40 13.55
C VAL A 200 18.44 -7.95 13.20
N PHE A 201 17.50 -7.76 12.28
CA PHE A 201 17.11 -6.43 11.78
C PHE A 201 15.79 -6.00 12.39
N PHE A 202 15.75 -4.77 12.89
CA PHE A 202 14.56 -4.17 13.49
C PHE A 202 14.05 -3.03 12.63
N THR A 203 12.73 -2.86 12.54
CA THR A 203 12.10 -1.66 12.02
C THR A 203 10.94 -1.28 12.94
N VAL A 204 11.05 -0.13 13.58
CA VAL A 204 10.15 0.34 14.63
C VAL A 204 9.43 1.60 14.15
N GLY A 205 8.11 1.59 14.18
CA GLY A 205 7.28 2.75 13.82
C GLY A 205 6.28 2.44 12.71
N LYS A 206 5.68 3.49 12.16
CA LYS A 206 4.66 3.44 11.13
C LYS A 206 5.31 3.16 9.78
N GLN A 207 5.10 1.98 9.21
CA GLN A 207 5.78 1.53 7.99
C GLN A 207 4.83 0.79 7.05
N HIS A 208 5.12 0.82 5.74
CA HIS A 208 4.42 -0.05 4.81
C HIS A 208 4.88 -1.51 4.97
N VAL A 209 3.92 -2.42 4.87
CA VAL A 209 4.17 -3.85 4.79
C VAL A 209 3.19 -4.43 3.78
N LYS A 210 3.70 -5.24 2.86
CA LYS A 210 2.88 -6.02 1.93
C LYS A 210 3.28 -7.48 2.11
N TRP A 211 2.28 -8.32 2.34
CA TRP A 211 2.41 -9.77 2.27
C TRP A 211 1.57 -10.32 1.12
N GLY A 212 1.99 -11.46 0.59
CA GLY A 212 1.34 -12.12 -0.54
C GLY A 212 1.93 -11.77 -1.91
N THR A 213 1.67 -12.65 -2.87
CA THR A 213 2.20 -12.66 -4.24
C THR A 213 1.24 -12.11 -5.29
N GLY A 214 -0.04 -11.93 -4.95
CA GLY A 214 -1.10 -11.41 -5.81
C GLY A 214 -0.83 -10.00 -6.32
N GLN A 215 -1.37 -9.71 -7.50
CA GLN A 215 -1.21 -8.43 -8.17
C GLN A 215 -2.46 -7.56 -8.01
N ILE A 216 -3.65 -8.16 -8.12
CA ILE A 216 -4.96 -7.49 -8.00
C ILE A 216 -5.57 -7.75 -6.62
N TRP A 217 -5.67 -9.02 -6.24
CA TRP A 217 -6.24 -9.47 -4.97
C TRP A 217 -5.17 -10.10 -4.06
N ASN A 218 -4.93 -9.50 -2.91
CA ASN A 218 -4.00 -10.00 -1.89
C ASN A 218 -4.75 -10.41 -0.62
N PRO A 219 -5.37 -11.62 -0.57
CA PRO A 219 -6.10 -12.06 0.61
C PRO A 219 -5.20 -12.27 1.83
N THR A 220 -3.89 -12.50 1.65
CA THR A 220 -2.91 -12.68 2.74
C THR A 220 -2.25 -11.39 3.23
N ASP A 221 -2.59 -10.23 2.66
CA ASP A 221 -2.19 -8.90 3.16
C ASP A 221 -2.95 -8.55 4.45
N PHE A 222 -2.62 -9.27 5.54
CA PHE A 222 -3.33 -9.21 6.82
C PHE A 222 -2.97 -8.00 7.67
N LEU A 223 -1.81 -7.42 7.41
CA LEU A 223 -1.25 -6.32 8.20
C LEU A 223 -1.73 -4.97 7.71
N SER A 224 -2.08 -4.85 6.42
CA SER A 224 -2.70 -3.66 5.87
C SER A 224 -4.14 -3.49 6.37
N PRO A 225 -4.49 -2.37 7.01
CA PRO A 225 -5.86 -2.12 7.47
C PRO A 225 -6.83 -1.91 6.30
N GLN A 226 -6.32 -1.40 5.18
CA GLN A 226 -7.06 -1.12 3.97
C GLN A 226 -6.67 -2.09 2.86
N ARG A 227 -7.67 -2.53 2.08
CA ARG A 227 -7.42 -3.27 0.84
C ARG A 227 -6.84 -2.32 -0.21
N ARG A 228 -5.93 -2.85 -1.03
CA ARG A 228 -5.34 -2.11 -2.15
C ARG A 228 -6.41 -1.81 -3.19
N ASP A 229 -6.37 -0.61 -3.75
CA ASP A 229 -7.09 -0.29 -4.99
C ASP A 229 -6.16 -0.63 -6.19
N PRO A 230 -6.45 -1.69 -6.98
CA PRO A 230 -5.64 -2.04 -8.14
C PRO A 230 -5.83 -1.07 -9.31
N LEU A 231 -6.84 -0.19 -9.27
CA LEU A 231 -7.12 0.79 -10.32
C LEU A 231 -6.37 2.12 -10.12
N ALA A 232 -5.81 2.35 -8.93
CA ALA A 232 -5.14 3.59 -8.61
C ALA A 232 -3.73 3.64 -9.23
N PHE A 233 -3.33 4.81 -9.76
CA PHE A 233 -1.94 5.06 -10.18
C PHE A 233 -0.96 5.10 -9.00
N VAL A 234 -1.45 5.50 -7.83
CA VAL A 234 -0.66 5.66 -6.60
C VAL A 234 -1.42 4.99 -5.46
N ASP A 235 -0.72 4.18 -4.67
CA ASP A 235 -1.29 3.59 -3.46
C ASP A 235 -1.44 4.66 -2.37
N LEU A 236 -2.68 4.92 -1.98
CA LEU A 236 -3.03 5.93 -0.99
C LEU A 236 -3.09 5.39 0.44
N ARG A 237 -2.95 4.07 0.61
CA ARG A 237 -2.87 3.44 1.94
C ARG A 237 -1.67 4.02 2.68
N THR A 238 -1.82 4.18 4.00
CA THR A 238 -0.71 4.59 4.87
C THR A 238 -0.06 3.38 5.52
N GLY A 239 1.13 3.59 6.06
CA GLY A 239 1.82 2.59 6.88
C GLY A 239 1.03 2.19 8.12
N VAL A 240 1.56 1.16 8.79
CA VAL A 240 1.00 0.57 10.00
C VAL A 240 2.02 0.70 11.11
N SER A 241 1.60 1.12 12.29
CA SER A 241 2.46 1.25 13.47
C SER A 241 2.80 -0.12 14.01
N MET A 242 4.06 -0.51 13.89
CA MET A 242 4.52 -1.82 14.32
C MET A 242 5.99 -1.83 14.77
N LEU A 243 6.36 -2.86 15.51
CA LEU A 243 7.73 -3.33 15.66
C LEU A 243 7.89 -4.57 14.79
N LYS A 244 8.79 -4.51 13.81
CA LYS A 244 9.16 -5.63 12.94
C LYS A 244 10.57 -6.11 13.29
N MET A 245 10.73 -7.40 13.46
CA MET A 245 11.99 -8.12 13.58
C MET A 245 12.15 -9.03 12.37
N HIS A 246 13.32 -9.04 11.74
CA HIS A 246 13.66 -9.88 10.59
C HIS A 246 14.99 -10.59 10.84
N VAL A 247 14.99 -11.91 10.64
CA VAL A 247 16.17 -12.78 10.77
C VAL A 247 16.33 -13.56 9.47
N PRO A 248 17.26 -13.15 8.58
CA PRO A 248 17.60 -13.94 7.40
C PRO A 248 18.50 -15.13 7.78
N TRP A 249 18.24 -16.29 7.18
CA TRP A 249 19.13 -17.44 7.18
C TRP A 249 19.50 -17.78 5.74
N GLU A 250 20.42 -17.00 5.21
CA GLU A 250 20.81 -16.97 3.79
C GLU A 250 21.32 -18.33 3.29
N SER A 251 22.15 -19.01 4.08
CA SER A 251 22.71 -20.33 3.70
C SER A 251 21.66 -21.43 3.53
N LYS A 252 20.41 -21.19 3.92
CA LYS A 252 19.26 -22.08 3.66
C LYS A 252 18.21 -21.46 2.75
N GLY A 253 18.31 -20.16 2.43
CA GLY A 253 17.27 -19.42 1.72
C GLY A 253 16.01 -19.18 2.54
N TRP A 254 16.13 -18.99 3.86
CA TRP A 254 14.99 -18.75 4.76
C TRP A 254 14.98 -17.31 5.25
N ASN A 255 13.79 -16.75 5.43
CA ASN A 255 13.58 -15.49 6.13
C ASN A 255 12.51 -15.65 7.21
N PHE A 256 12.79 -15.19 8.41
CA PHE A 256 11.85 -15.20 9.52
C PHE A 256 11.48 -13.78 9.94
N TYR A 257 10.20 -13.55 10.18
CA TYR A 257 9.67 -12.28 10.64
C TYR A 257 8.84 -12.45 11.90
N GLY A 258 9.12 -11.62 12.90
CA GLY A 258 8.28 -11.43 14.08
C GLY A 258 7.78 -10.01 14.13
N ILE A 259 6.47 -9.81 14.30
CA ILE A 259 5.85 -8.49 14.26
C ILE A 259 4.93 -8.31 15.46
N LEU A 260 5.07 -7.16 16.12
CA LEU A 260 4.13 -6.64 17.09
C LEU A 260 3.41 -5.44 16.45
N VAL A 261 2.10 -5.53 16.27
CA VAL A 261 1.27 -4.49 15.66
C VAL A 261 0.58 -3.68 16.74
N MET A 262 0.66 -2.36 16.62
CA MET A 262 0.05 -1.42 17.57
C MET A 262 -1.29 -0.87 17.06
N ASP A 263 -1.48 -0.85 15.74
CA ASP A 263 -2.72 -0.43 15.11
C ASP A 263 -3.80 -1.52 15.16
N ASP A 264 -5.06 -1.13 14.94
CA ASP A 264 -6.15 -2.08 14.76
C ASP A 264 -6.09 -2.68 13.35
N LEU A 265 -5.78 -3.98 13.27
CA LEU A 265 -5.73 -4.69 11.99
C LEU A 265 -7.15 -4.73 11.42
N GLY A 266 -7.36 -4.09 10.27
CA GLY A 266 -8.68 -3.90 9.64
C GLY A 266 -9.53 -5.17 9.54
N THR A 267 -10.85 -5.04 9.34
CA THR A 267 -11.75 -6.22 9.23
C THR A 267 -11.62 -6.95 7.89
N ASP A 268 -12.25 -8.12 7.78
CA ASP A 268 -12.40 -8.85 6.51
C ASP A 268 -13.04 -8.04 5.37
N VAL A 269 -13.84 -7.03 5.72
CA VAL A 269 -14.45 -6.08 4.79
C VAL A 269 -13.55 -4.84 4.54
N GLY A 270 -12.26 -4.92 4.88
CA GLY A 270 -11.38 -3.75 5.01
C GLY A 270 -11.73 -2.95 6.26
N ALA A 271 -10.83 -2.12 6.77
CA ALA A 271 -11.27 -0.99 7.58
C ALA A 271 -12.14 -0.12 6.67
N ILE A 272 -13.43 0.05 7.02
CA ILE A 272 -14.06 1.31 6.62
C ILE A 272 -13.27 2.30 7.43
N THR A 273 -12.38 3.02 6.78
CA THR A 273 -11.78 4.17 7.40
C THR A 273 -12.77 5.30 7.20
N ASP A 274 -12.98 6.12 8.20
CA ASP A 274 -13.44 7.45 7.90
C ASP A 274 -12.43 8.04 6.90
N PRO A 275 -12.78 9.10 6.21
CA PRO A 275 -11.81 9.68 5.31
C PRO A 275 -10.83 10.58 6.10
N SER A 276 -10.65 10.34 7.42
CA SER A 276 -9.49 10.70 8.26
C SER A 276 -8.45 9.57 8.35
N GLY A 277 -8.75 8.38 7.81
CA GLY A 277 -7.87 7.20 7.84
C GLY A 277 -7.99 6.42 9.15
N SER A 278 -8.90 6.84 10.03
CA SER A 278 -9.23 6.15 11.25
C SER A 278 -10.26 5.06 10.93
N PRO A 279 -10.07 3.80 11.34
CA PRO A 279 -11.08 2.77 11.16
C PRO A 279 -12.42 3.22 11.81
N THR A 280 -13.46 3.51 11.03
CA THR A 280 -14.83 3.76 11.52
C THR A 280 -15.46 2.51 12.08
N SER A 281 -14.91 1.36 11.70
CA SER A 281 -15.42 0.06 12.08
C SER A 281 -14.45 -0.66 13.00
N GLN A 282 -14.52 -0.33 14.29
CA GLN A 282 -13.81 -1.10 15.31
C GLN A 282 -14.52 -2.44 15.48
N ALA A 283 -13.91 -3.54 15.03
CA ALA A 283 -14.41 -4.88 15.37
C ALA A 283 -14.20 -5.24 16.86
N GLY A 284 -13.63 -4.31 17.64
CA GLY A 284 -13.52 -4.39 19.10
C GLY A 284 -14.51 -3.53 19.87
N GLY A 285 -15.51 -2.91 19.21
CA GLY A 285 -16.32 -1.86 19.85
C GLY A 285 -15.48 -0.61 20.15
N ASN A 286 -16.01 0.32 20.95
CA ASN A 286 -15.41 1.64 21.26
C ASN A 286 -14.10 1.61 22.07
N ASP A 287 -13.47 0.44 22.23
CA ASP A 287 -12.29 0.30 23.07
C ASP A 287 -11.06 0.94 22.41
N PRO A 288 -10.36 1.86 23.11
CA PRO A 288 -9.15 2.49 22.59
C PRO A 288 -8.06 1.46 22.22
N VAL A 289 -7.39 1.68 21.09
CA VAL A 289 -6.26 0.86 20.62
C VAL A 289 -4.98 1.05 21.46
N ASN A 290 -4.93 2.07 22.32
CA ASN A 290 -3.80 2.40 23.18
C ASN A 290 -3.64 1.50 24.42
N ARG A 291 -4.05 0.23 24.34
CA ARG A 291 -3.98 -0.74 25.44
C ARG A 291 -3.13 -1.93 25.02
N LEU A 292 -2.29 -2.43 25.94
CA LEU A 292 -1.45 -3.63 25.68
C LEU A 292 -2.28 -4.84 25.21
N GLY A 293 -3.49 -5.01 25.77
CA GLY A 293 -4.40 -6.09 25.38
C GLY A 293 -5.01 -5.96 23.99
N ARG A 294 -4.70 -4.88 23.24
CA ARG A 294 -5.12 -4.66 21.84
C ARG A 294 -3.96 -4.82 20.85
N LEU A 295 -2.74 -5.06 21.32
CA LEU A 295 -1.61 -5.33 20.43
C LEU A 295 -1.86 -6.60 19.62
N GLY A 296 -1.53 -6.54 18.34
CA GLY A 296 -1.50 -7.69 17.43
C GLY A 296 -0.12 -8.34 17.42
N GLY A 297 -0.08 -9.64 17.17
CA GLY A 297 1.13 -10.39 16.92
C GLY A 297 1.06 -11.05 15.55
N ALA A 298 2.16 -11.04 14.81
CA ALA A 298 2.26 -11.75 13.55
C ALA A 298 3.62 -12.44 13.40
N LEU A 299 3.58 -13.60 12.76
CA LEU A 299 4.75 -14.38 12.38
C LEU A 299 4.68 -14.65 10.89
N ARG A 300 5.81 -14.59 10.20
CA ARG A 300 5.94 -15.02 8.81
C ARG A 300 7.27 -15.74 8.60
N THR A 301 7.24 -16.78 7.79
CA THR A 301 8.42 -17.47 7.29
C THR A 301 8.35 -17.51 5.77
N GLU A 302 9.44 -17.19 5.10
CA GLU A 302 9.62 -17.34 3.66
C GLU A 302 10.76 -18.31 3.41
N VAL A 303 10.61 -19.21 2.44
CA VAL A 303 11.62 -20.21 2.09
C VAL A 303 11.74 -20.32 0.58
N LEU A 304 12.97 -20.31 0.09
CA LEU A 304 13.30 -20.65 -1.29
C LEU A 304 13.51 -22.17 -1.43
N VAL A 305 12.72 -22.83 -2.27
CA VAL A 305 12.81 -24.25 -2.59
C VAL A 305 12.95 -24.43 -4.10
N GLY A 306 14.18 -24.65 -4.56
CA GLY A 306 14.48 -24.62 -6.00
C GLY A 306 14.21 -23.21 -6.56
N PRO A 307 13.42 -23.07 -7.65
CA PRO A 307 13.04 -21.77 -8.17
C PRO A 307 11.80 -21.17 -7.49
N ALA A 308 11.16 -21.90 -6.56
CA ALA A 308 9.91 -21.50 -5.94
C ALA A 308 10.15 -20.80 -4.59
N GLU A 309 9.43 -19.71 -4.35
CA GLU A 309 9.34 -19.06 -3.04
C GLU A 309 8.03 -19.45 -2.36
N LEU A 310 8.11 -19.90 -1.11
CA LEU A 310 6.99 -20.31 -0.28
C LEU A 310 6.91 -19.43 0.97
N GLY A 311 5.78 -18.76 1.17
CA GLY A 311 5.46 -17.99 2.37
C GLY A 311 4.43 -18.68 3.24
N ALA A 312 4.62 -18.61 4.56
CA ALA A 312 3.62 -18.99 5.55
C ALA A 312 3.51 -17.88 6.60
N SER A 313 2.28 -17.48 6.93
CA SER A 313 2.02 -16.38 7.86
C SER A 313 0.88 -16.69 8.83
N ALA A 314 0.96 -16.13 10.03
CA ALA A 314 -0.09 -16.19 11.04
C ALA A 314 -0.21 -14.83 11.74
N VAL A 315 -1.43 -14.38 11.96
CA VAL A 315 -1.75 -13.10 12.60
C VAL A 315 -2.83 -13.30 13.64
N VAL A 316 -2.61 -12.75 14.83
CA VAL A 316 -3.56 -12.77 15.94
C VAL A 316 -3.65 -11.38 16.57
N GLN A 317 -4.86 -10.94 16.90
CA GLN A 317 -5.09 -9.72 17.66
C GLN A 317 -6.37 -9.92 18.49
N ASN A 318 -6.36 -9.45 19.73
CA ASN A 318 -7.53 -9.58 20.58
C ASN A 318 -8.75 -8.84 19.98
N GLY A 319 -9.92 -9.48 19.96
CA GLY A 319 -11.12 -8.98 19.29
C GLY A 319 -11.13 -9.17 17.77
N ARG A 320 -10.15 -9.87 17.20
CA ARG A 320 -10.08 -10.24 15.77
C ARG A 320 -10.07 -11.76 15.61
N ARG A 321 -10.58 -12.25 14.49
CA ARG A 321 -10.42 -13.67 14.13
C ARG A 321 -8.96 -13.94 13.72
N PRO A 322 -8.33 -15.03 14.22
CA PRO A 322 -7.00 -15.44 13.77
C PRO A 322 -6.98 -15.64 12.24
N ARG A 323 -5.87 -15.23 11.62
CA ARG A 323 -5.68 -15.29 10.17
C ARG A 323 -4.42 -16.08 9.86
N PHE A 324 -4.51 -16.99 8.91
CA PHE A 324 -3.40 -17.81 8.45
C PHE A 324 -3.27 -17.66 6.94
N GLY A 325 -2.04 -17.52 6.46
CA GLY A 325 -1.74 -17.30 5.05
C GLY A 325 -0.70 -18.30 4.58
N LEU A 326 -0.89 -18.78 3.36
CA LEU A 326 0.13 -19.48 2.58
C LEU A 326 0.23 -18.78 1.23
N ASP A 327 1.44 -18.58 0.74
CA ASP A 327 1.69 -18.00 -0.56
C ASP A 327 2.83 -18.73 -1.27
N LEU A 328 2.74 -18.77 -2.60
CA LEU A 328 3.68 -19.43 -3.48
C LEU A 328 3.89 -18.52 -4.69
N SER A 329 5.14 -18.42 -5.14
CA SER A 329 5.49 -17.93 -6.48
C SER A 329 6.60 -18.77 -7.07
N THR A 330 6.50 -19.10 -8.35
CA THR A 330 7.53 -19.88 -9.06
C THR A 330 7.49 -19.55 -10.55
N PRO A 331 8.65 -19.43 -11.21
CA PRO A 331 8.69 -19.53 -12.66
C PRO A 331 8.40 -20.98 -13.07
N LEU A 332 7.63 -21.14 -14.15
CA LEU A 332 7.22 -22.41 -14.76
C LEU A 332 7.30 -22.29 -16.29
N GLY A 333 8.48 -22.61 -16.81
CA GLY A 333 8.80 -22.37 -18.22
C GLY A 333 8.87 -20.87 -18.49
N PRO A 334 8.09 -20.34 -19.44
CA PRO A 334 8.05 -18.90 -19.71
C PRO A 334 7.00 -18.14 -18.87
N LEU A 335 6.27 -18.85 -18.01
CA LEU A 335 5.22 -18.27 -17.17
C LEU A 335 5.76 -18.04 -15.76
N ASP A 336 5.45 -16.91 -15.15
CA ASP A 336 5.56 -16.77 -13.69
C ASP A 336 4.19 -17.05 -13.09
N ILE A 337 4.11 -18.06 -12.22
CA ILE A 337 2.88 -18.50 -11.59
C ILE A 337 2.94 -18.15 -10.12
N TYR A 338 1.81 -17.67 -9.60
CA TYR A 338 1.69 -17.33 -8.19
C TYR A 338 0.32 -17.71 -7.64
N GLY A 339 0.26 -17.92 -6.34
CA GLY A 339 -0.99 -18.16 -5.64
C GLY A 339 -0.90 -17.89 -4.16
N GLU A 340 -2.05 -17.60 -3.56
CA GLU A 340 -2.20 -17.33 -2.14
C GLU A 340 -3.45 -18.03 -1.60
N VAL A 341 -3.40 -18.48 -0.36
CA VAL A 341 -4.54 -18.98 0.40
C VAL A 341 -4.56 -18.30 1.76
N ALA A 342 -5.63 -17.57 2.05
CA ALA A 342 -5.92 -17.05 3.38
C ALA A 342 -7.02 -17.88 4.04
N LEU A 343 -6.80 -18.29 5.28
CA LEU A 343 -7.74 -19.03 6.12
C LEU A 343 -8.06 -18.21 7.36
N LYS A 344 -9.36 -18.10 7.66
CA LYS A 344 -9.89 -17.42 8.85
C LYS A 344 -11.00 -18.26 9.44
N GLU A 345 -11.19 -18.20 10.75
CA GLU A 345 -12.34 -18.85 11.40
C GLU A 345 -13.50 -17.86 11.49
N GLY A 346 -14.56 -18.09 10.71
CA GLY A 346 -15.69 -17.20 10.56
C GLY A 346 -15.30 -15.84 9.96
N THR A 347 -16.01 -14.79 10.35
CA THR A 347 -15.74 -13.41 9.91
C THR A 347 -15.70 -12.45 11.10
N ASP A 348 -15.02 -11.32 10.93
CA ASP A 348 -15.00 -10.23 11.92
C ASP A 348 -16.34 -9.47 11.97
N ARG A 349 -17.15 -9.53 10.91
CA ARG A 349 -18.49 -8.91 10.83
C ARG A 349 -19.54 -9.91 10.37
N PRO A 350 -20.83 -9.73 10.74
CA PRO A 350 -21.90 -10.54 10.18
C PRO A 350 -21.98 -10.38 8.66
N LEU A 351 -22.28 -11.49 7.99
CA LEU A 351 -22.74 -11.54 6.61
C LEU A 351 -24.27 -11.50 6.60
N TYR A 352 -24.87 -11.15 5.47
CA TYR A 352 -26.31 -10.99 5.37
C TYR A 352 -26.88 -11.96 4.34
N ARG A 353 -27.84 -12.82 4.72
CA ARG A 353 -28.57 -13.65 3.75
C ARG A 353 -29.70 -12.83 3.17
N ILE A 354 -29.51 -12.41 1.92
CA ILE A 354 -30.50 -11.64 1.18
C ILE A 354 -31.15 -12.58 0.16
N PRO A 355 -32.47 -12.85 0.24
CA PRO A 355 -33.15 -13.70 -0.72
C PRO A 355 -32.97 -13.19 -2.16
N ALA A 356 -32.92 -14.12 -3.12
CA ALA A 356 -32.77 -13.74 -4.53
C ALA A 356 -34.01 -12.95 -5.00
N GLY A 357 -33.77 -11.85 -5.70
CA GLY A 357 -34.83 -10.96 -6.18
C GLY A 357 -35.29 -9.90 -5.17
N THR A 358 -34.81 -9.94 -3.92
CA THR A 358 -35.15 -8.95 -2.90
C THR A 358 -34.67 -7.55 -3.27
N THR A 359 -35.60 -6.60 -3.28
CA THR A 359 -35.33 -5.16 -3.45
C THR A 359 -35.14 -4.48 -2.08
N LEU A 360 -34.72 -3.21 -2.08
CA LEU A 360 -34.68 -2.43 -0.83
C LEU A 360 -36.08 -2.19 -0.27
N GLU A 361 -37.09 -2.07 -1.14
CA GLU A 361 -38.50 -1.92 -0.78
C GLU A 361 -39.01 -3.16 -0.05
N ASP A 362 -38.74 -4.36 -0.58
CA ASP A 362 -39.18 -5.61 0.04
C ASP A 362 -38.64 -5.77 1.48
N ILE A 363 -37.41 -5.30 1.73
CA ILE A 363 -36.77 -5.39 3.06
C ILE A 363 -37.43 -4.41 4.04
N VAL A 364 -37.67 -3.19 3.58
CA VAL A 364 -38.07 -2.07 4.45
C VAL A 364 -39.59 -2.02 4.65
N GLN A 365 -40.38 -2.32 3.61
CA GLN A 365 -41.84 -2.23 3.62
C GLN A 365 -42.51 -3.59 3.81
N ASP A 366 -42.08 -4.61 3.06
CA ASP A 366 -42.71 -5.95 3.11
C ASP A 366 -42.16 -6.83 4.24
N GLY A 367 -41.19 -6.31 5.01
CA GLY A 367 -40.63 -6.98 6.17
C GLY A 367 -39.83 -8.24 5.83
N VAL A 368 -39.29 -8.34 4.60
CA VAL A 368 -38.40 -9.45 4.22
C VAL A 368 -37.24 -9.51 5.21
N GLN A 369 -37.20 -10.60 5.96
CA GLN A 369 -36.21 -10.79 7.01
C GLN A 369 -34.85 -11.08 6.38
N VAL A 370 -33.93 -10.11 6.48
CA VAL A 370 -32.52 -10.31 6.16
C VAL A 370 -31.83 -10.90 7.39
N GLU A 371 -31.39 -12.15 7.28
CA GLU A 371 -30.70 -12.83 8.38
C GLU A 371 -29.23 -12.39 8.42
N ALA A 372 -28.82 -11.77 9.53
CA ALA A 372 -27.42 -11.54 9.84
C ALA A 372 -26.82 -12.81 10.48
N TYR A 373 -25.70 -13.31 9.94
CA TYR A 373 -25.05 -14.51 10.44
C TYR A 373 -23.53 -14.41 10.37
N ILE A 374 -22.83 -15.10 11.27
CA ILE A 374 -21.38 -15.31 11.17
C ILE A 374 -21.17 -16.76 10.73
N PRO A 375 -20.47 -17.02 9.60
CA PRO A 375 -20.22 -18.37 9.14
C PRO A 375 -19.44 -19.16 10.20
N SER A 376 -19.85 -20.40 10.45
CA SER A 376 -19.11 -21.33 11.30
C SER A 376 -17.99 -22.01 10.51
N GLY A 377 -16.81 -22.17 11.12
CA GLY A 377 -15.69 -22.88 10.52
C GLY A 377 -14.77 -22.00 9.68
N LEU A 378 -13.95 -22.63 8.84
CA LEU A 378 -12.95 -21.92 8.04
C LEU A 378 -13.56 -21.24 6.81
N THR A 379 -13.20 -19.98 6.59
CA THR A 379 -13.59 -19.18 5.43
C THR A 379 -12.38 -18.91 4.54
N PRO A 380 -12.09 -19.80 3.56
CA PRO A 380 -10.95 -19.63 2.68
C PRO A 380 -11.14 -18.49 1.66
N GLN A 381 -10.09 -17.72 1.45
CA GLN A 381 -9.91 -16.83 0.31
C GLN A 381 -8.70 -17.30 -0.49
N VAL A 382 -8.83 -17.43 -1.80
CA VAL A 382 -7.78 -18.01 -2.67
C VAL A 382 -7.55 -17.09 -3.85
N THR A 383 -6.30 -16.73 -4.10
CA THR A 383 -5.86 -16.05 -5.32
C THR A 383 -4.93 -16.96 -6.09
N ALA A 384 -5.05 -17.01 -7.41
CA ALA A 384 -4.07 -17.65 -8.28
C ALA A 384 -3.95 -16.85 -9.58
N GLY A 385 -2.72 -16.68 -10.07
CA GLY A 385 -2.47 -15.95 -11.30
C GLY A 385 -1.23 -16.45 -12.02
N ALA A 386 -1.11 -15.99 -13.27
CA ALA A 386 0.04 -16.27 -14.10
C ALA A 386 0.36 -15.04 -14.96
N THR A 387 1.65 -14.77 -15.16
CA THR A 387 2.15 -13.76 -16.09
C THR A 387 3.01 -14.40 -17.16
N TYR A 388 2.93 -13.86 -18.38
CA TYR A 388 3.75 -14.23 -19.52
C TYR A 388 4.39 -12.98 -20.09
N SER A 389 5.72 -12.93 -20.03
CA SER A 389 6.53 -11.86 -20.59
C SER A 389 7.08 -12.31 -21.93
N PHE A 390 6.86 -11.53 -22.99
CA PHE A 390 7.36 -11.85 -24.33
C PHE A 390 7.85 -10.62 -25.05
N ALA A 391 8.96 -10.79 -25.76
CA ALA A 391 9.45 -9.78 -26.69
C ALA A 391 8.58 -9.80 -27.95
N TYR A 392 8.24 -8.62 -28.48
CA TYR A 392 7.53 -8.48 -29.75
C TYR A 392 8.23 -7.50 -30.72
N GLY A 393 9.41 -7.02 -30.34
CA GLY A 393 10.34 -6.21 -31.12
C GLY A 393 11.73 -6.30 -30.49
N ASP A 394 12.75 -5.74 -31.14
CA ASP A 394 14.15 -5.91 -30.74
C ASP A 394 14.45 -5.43 -29.30
N ASN A 395 13.73 -4.41 -28.83
CA ASN A 395 13.85 -3.85 -27.48
C ASN A 395 12.48 -3.71 -26.79
N ASP A 396 11.45 -4.39 -27.30
CA ASP A 396 10.07 -4.21 -26.86
C ASP A 396 9.56 -5.43 -26.11
N LEU A 397 9.17 -5.23 -24.84
CA LEU A 397 8.60 -6.26 -23.97
C LEU A 397 7.13 -5.99 -23.70
N ALA A 398 6.32 -7.05 -23.79
CA ALA A 398 4.95 -7.05 -23.33
C ALA A 398 4.79 -8.05 -22.18
N VAL A 399 3.98 -7.70 -21.19
CA VAL A 399 3.57 -8.61 -20.11
C VAL A 399 2.08 -8.83 -20.20
N LEU A 400 1.66 -10.08 -20.35
CA LEU A 400 0.28 -10.51 -20.23
C LEU A 400 0.09 -11.17 -18.87
N GLY A 401 -1.01 -10.88 -18.20
CA GLY A 401 -1.34 -11.53 -16.94
C GLY A 401 -2.81 -11.85 -16.80
N VAL A 402 -3.08 -12.93 -16.08
CA VAL A 402 -4.41 -13.32 -15.64
C VAL A 402 -4.39 -13.62 -14.16
N GLU A 403 -5.45 -13.26 -13.45
CA GLU A 403 -5.60 -13.54 -12.02
C GLU A 403 -7.05 -13.93 -11.71
N TYR A 404 -7.22 -14.94 -10.88
CA TYR A 404 -8.50 -15.38 -10.38
C TYR A 404 -8.52 -15.28 -8.86
N PHE A 405 -9.65 -14.79 -8.32
CA PHE A 405 -9.87 -14.68 -6.89
C PHE A 405 -11.18 -15.36 -6.48
N PHE A 406 -11.08 -16.25 -5.49
CA PHE A 406 -12.19 -16.92 -4.84
C PHE A 406 -12.34 -16.43 -3.40
N ASN A 407 -13.54 -16.02 -3.04
CA ASN A 407 -13.90 -15.60 -1.69
C ASN A 407 -15.06 -16.47 -1.15
N SER A 408 -14.80 -17.38 -0.21
CA SER A 408 -15.84 -18.29 0.29
C SER A 408 -17.03 -17.57 0.95
N THR A 409 -16.79 -16.39 1.52
CA THR A 409 -17.81 -15.55 2.16
C THR A 409 -18.48 -14.57 1.20
N GLY A 410 -18.07 -14.58 -0.08
CA GLY A 410 -18.62 -13.73 -1.10
C GLY A 410 -20.01 -14.16 -1.58
N TYR A 411 -20.78 -13.18 -2.01
CA TYR A 411 -22.11 -13.29 -2.59
C TYR A 411 -22.03 -13.90 -4.00
N THR A 412 -23.00 -14.73 -4.34
CA THR A 412 -23.08 -15.39 -5.67
C THR A 412 -23.86 -14.55 -6.70
N GLY A 413 -24.11 -13.28 -6.41
CA GLY A 413 -24.85 -12.35 -7.26
C GLY A 413 -24.93 -10.97 -6.63
N SER A 414 -25.56 -10.03 -7.35
CA SER A 414 -25.68 -8.61 -6.95
C SER A 414 -26.86 -8.26 -6.05
N PHE A 415 -27.70 -9.25 -5.70
CA PHE A 415 -28.93 -9.01 -4.96
C PHE A 415 -28.60 -8.42 -3.57
N GLY A 416 -29.12 -7.22 -3.30
CA GLY A 416 -29.01 -6.58 -1.98
C GLY A 416 -27.76 -5.73 -1.74
N TYR A 417 -26.96 -5.39 -2.75
CA TYR A 417 -25.85 -4.44 -2.58
C TYR A 417 -26.24 -3.07 -1.97
N PRO A 418 -27.39 -2.46 -2.29
CA PRO A 418 -27.87 -1.27 -1.59
C PRO A 418 -28.08 -1.49 -0.09
N TYR A 419 -28.56 -2.68 0.30
CA TYR A 419 -28.69 -3.03 1.71
C TYR A 419 -27.32 -3.21 2.39
N LEU A 420 -26.33 -3.78 1.69
CA LEU A 420 -24.97 -3.87 2.22
C LEU A 420 -24.33 -2.49 2.39
N LEU A 421 -24.62 -1.53 1.52
CA LEU A 421 -24.21 -0.13 1.70
C LEU A 421 -24.84 0.47 2.97
N LEU A 422 -26.14 0.27 3.17
CA LEU A 422 -26.86 0.70 4.38
C LEU A 422 -26.33 0.08 5.67
N LYS A 423 -25.73 -1.11 5.61
CA LYS A 423 -25.17 -1.82 6.76
C LYS A 423 -23.65 -1.69 6.89
N ASP A 424 -23.02 -0.78 6.14
CA ASP A 424 -21.56 -0.62 6.15
C ASP A 424 -20.84 -1.97 5.93
N ALA A 425 -21.39 -2.79 5.04
CA ALA A 425 -20.95 -4.14 4.71
C ALA A 425 -20.58 -4.29 3.22
N PHE A 426 -20.68 -3.20 2.44
CA PHE A 426 -20.26 -3.17 1.06
C PHE A 426 -18.73 -3.00 0.97
N ASN A 427 -18.01 -4.05 0.55
CA ASN A 427 -16.55 -4.03 0.41
C ASN A 427 -16.11 -4.26 -1.06
N PRO A 428 -15.82 -3.19 -1.82
CA PRO A 428 -15.43 -3.29 -3.21
C PRO A 428 -14.30 -4.31 -3.46
N LEU A 429 -14.38 -5.02 -4.58
CA LEU A 429 -13.50 -6.09 -5.05
C LEU A 429 -13.48 -7.36 -4.19
N TYR A 430 -14.28 -7.42 -3.12
CA TYR A 430 -14.37 -8.58 -2.22
C TYR A 430 -15.82 -8.99 -1.89
N LEU A 431 -16.82 -8.38 -2.55
CA LEU A 431 -18.24 -8.74 -2.44
C LEU A 431 -18.61 -10.07 -3.08
N GLY A 432 -18.29 -10.26 -4.36
CA GLY A 432 -18.53 -11.49 -5.10
C GLY A 432 -17.75 -12.70 -4.54
N ARG A 433 -18.24 -13.89 -4.84
CA ARG A 433 -17.55 -15.16 -4.54
C ARG A 433 -16.39 -15.42 -5.50
N HIS A 434 -16.53 -14.96 -6.73
CA HIS A 434 -15.65 -15.23 -7.85
C HIS A 434 -15.32 -13.94 -8.57
N TYR A 435 -14.05 -13.69 -8.75
CA TYR A 435 -13.51 -12.59 -9.52
C TYR A 435 -12.47 -13.08 -10.52
N GLY A 436 -12.30 -12.32 -11.59
CA GLY A 436 -11.23 -12.54 -12.55
C GLY A 436 -10.66 -11.22 -13.04
N ALA A 437 -9.37 -11.23 -13.36
CA ALA A 437 -8.67 -10.14 -14.00
C ALA A 437 -7.85 -10.66 -15.18
N ALA A 438 -7.73 -9.82 -16.21
CA ALA A 438 -6.79 -9.99 -17.30
C ALA A 438 -6.16 -8.63 -17.61
N TYR A 439 -4.85 -8.60 -17.84
CA TYR A 439 -4.12 -7.36 -18.09
C TYR A 439 -2.99 -7.54 -19.08
N VAL A 440 -2.67 -6.45 -19.78
CA VAL A 440 -1.52 -6.31 -20.64
C VAL A 440 -0.78 -5.03 -20.30
N PHE A 441 0.53 -5.14 -20.14
CA PHE A 441 1.43 -4.02 -19.97
C PHE A 441 2.39 -3.96 -21.14
N LEU A 442 2.48 -2.79 -21.75
CA LEU A 442 3.44 -2.47 -22.80
C LEU A 442 4.32 -1.35 -22.28
N ASP A 443 5.59 -1.65 -22.04
CA ASP A 443 6.55 -0.62 -21.66
C ASP A 443 7.19 -0.03 -22.91
N ARG A 444 7.05 1.29 -23.10
CA ARG A 444 7.78 2.05 -24.13
C ARG A 444 7.78 1.43 -25.54
N PRO A 445 6.60 1.11 -26.12
CA PRO A 445 6.51 0.29 -27.32
C PRO A 445 7.03 0.99 -28.58
N GLY A 446 7.95 0.35 -29.30
CA GLY A 446 8.48 0.78 -30.59
C GLY A 446 9.06 2.20 -30.54
N SER A 447 8.49 3.12 -31.33
CA SER A 447 8.94 4.53 -31.35
C SER A 447 8.50 5.35 -30.13
N LEU A 448 7.63 4.80 -29.26
CA LEU A 448 7.07 5.49 -28.10
C LEU A 448 7.95 5.30 -26.86
N GLU A 449 9.24 5.64 -26.97
CA GLU A 449 10.26 5.46 -25.93
C GLU A 449 10.00 6.22 -24.61
N ARG A 450 8.95 7.03 -24.52
CA ARG A 450 8.58 7.77 -23.31
C ARG A 450 7.19 7.44 -22.82
N THR A 451 6.52 6.47 -23.41
CA THR A 451 5.10 6.18 -23.13
C THR A 451 4.91 4.72 -22.80
N SER A 452 4.24 4.42 -21.70
CA SER A 452 3.86 3.05 -21.34
C SER A 452 2.34 2.94 -21.29
N PHE A 453 1.83 1.76 -21.63
CA PHE A 453 0.40 1.44 -21.67
C PHE A 453 0.09 0.29 -20.72
N ASN A 454 -0.99 0.41 -19.97
CA ASN A 454 -1.53 -0.68 -19.18
C ASN A 454 -3.02 -0.80 -19.45
N LEU A 455 -3.45 -1.90 -20.08
CA LEU A 455 -4.85 -2.22 -20.29
C LEU A 455 -5.20 -3.39 -19.40
N PHE A 456 -6.23 -3.25 -18.57
CA PHE A 456 -6.71 -4.35 -17.75
C PHE A 456 -8.22 -4.39 -17.70
N THR A 457 -8.75 -5.57 -17.43
CA THR A 457 -10.17 -5.84 -17.19
C THR A 457 -10.31 -6.55 -15.86
N LEU A 458 -11.16 -6.02 -14.99
CA LEU A 458 -11.60 -6.68 -13.76
C LEU A 458 -13.06 -7.10 -13.91
N GLY A 459 -13.41 -8.26 -13.37
CA GLY A 459 -14.77 -8.78 -13.39
C GLY A 459 -15.16 -9.40 -12.07
N ASN A 460 -16.33 -9.04 -11.57
CA ASN A 460 -17.03 -9.79 -10.55
C ASN A 460 -17.86 -10.85 -11.29
N LEU A 461 -17.31 -12.05 -11.37
CA LEU A 461 -17.90 -13.15 -12.14
C LEU A 461 -19.19 -13.66 -11.50
N SER A 462 -19.41 -13.35 -10.22
CA SER A 462 -20.60 -13.76 -9.47
C SER A 462 -21.82 -12.93 -9.86
N ASP A 463 -21.65 -11.62 -10.04
CA ASP A 463 -22.73 -10.74 -10.48
C ASP A 463 -22.72 -10.40 -11.98
N ARG A 464 -21.64 -10.75 -12.70
CA ARG A 464 -21.43 -10.50 -14.12
C ARG A 464 -21.34 -9.00 -14.45
N SER A 465 -20.69 -8.25 -13.59
CA SER A 465 -20.27 -6.87 -13.86
C SER A 465 -18.76 -6.80 -14.07
N PHE A 466 -18.32 -5.85 -14.90
CA PHE A 466 -16.95 -5.72 -15.35
C PHE A 466 -16.55 -4.26 -15.50
N THR A 467 -15.25 -4.00 -15.36
CA THR A 467 -14.61 -2.74 -15.75
C THR A 467 -13.37 -3.02 -16.58
N THR A 468 -13.25 -2.36 -17.73
CA THR A 468 -12.03 -2.36 -18.54
C THR A 468 -11.43 -0.97 -18.52
N ARG A 469 -10.13 -0.86 -18.26
CA ARG A 469 -9.44 0.43 -18.17
C ARG A 469 -8.11 0.40 -18.91
N LEU A 470 -7.89 1.42 -19.73
CA LEU A 470 -6.62 1.74 -20.36
C LEU A 470 -5.98 2.90 -19.62
N ASN A 471 -4.77 2.69 -19.13
CA ASN A 471 -3.88 3.70 -18.58
C ASN A 471 -2.76 4.00 -19.58
N VAL A 472 -2.40 5.28 -19.69
CA VAL A 472 -1.28 5.79 -20.48
C VAL A 472 -0.43 6.64 -19.55
N MET A 473 0.87 6.37 -19.51
CA MET A 473 1.85 7.15 -18.76
C MET A 473 2.91 7.65 -19.74
N HIS A 474 3.11 8.96 -19.81
CA HIS A 474 4.06 9.60 -20.71
C HIS A 474 5.04 10.49 -19.95
N ARG A 475 6.35 10.21 -20.03
CA ARG A 475 7.39 11.05 -19.46
C ARG A 475 7.66 12.26 -20.36
N ALA A 476 6.94 13.34 -20.11
CA ALA A 476 7.03 14.58 -20.90
C ALA A 476 8.37 15.30 -20.70
N LEU A 477 8.85 15.40 -19.46
CA LEU A 477 10.17 15.95 -19.09
C LEU A 477 10.87 14.98 -18.13
N THR A 478 12.15 15.20 -17.82
CA THR A 478 12.98 14.32 -16.98
C THR A 478 12.27 13.87 -15.70
N TYR A 479 11.60 14.79 -15.01
CA TYR A 479 10.86 14.53 -13.77
C TYR A 479 9.34 14.67 -13.90
N LEU A 480 8.83 15.08 -15.07
CA LEU A 480 7.39 15.31 -15.29
C LEU A 480 6.78 14.15 -16.07
N THR A 481 5.84 13.45 -15.42
CA THR A 481 5.00 12.42 -16.05
C THR A 481 3.59 12.95 -16.25
N VAL A 482 3.07 12.80 -17.46
CA VAL A 482 1.65 13.00 -17.79
C VAL A 482 0.99 11.63 -17.76
N GLU A 483 -0.10 11.51 -17.02
CA GLU A 483 -0.90 10.29 -16.95
C GLU A 483 -2.28 10.55 -17.52
N ALA A 484 -2.85 9.56 -18.19
CA ALA A 484 -4.22 9.59 -18.65
C ALA A 484 -4.84 8.20 -18.52
N TYR A 485 -6.15 8.13 -18.33
CA TYR A 485 -6.88 6.88 -18.40
C TYR A 485 -8.29 7.07 -18.91
N GLY A 486 -8.81 6.00 -19.52
CA GLY A 486 -10.22 5.81 -19.78
C GLY A 486 -10.65 4.44 -19.30
N SER A 487 -11.78 4.38 -18.60
CA SER A 487 -12.41 3.13 -18.20
C SER A 487 -13.86 3.06 -18.67
N VAL A 488 -14.33 1.85 -18.91
CA VAL A 488 -15.72 1.54 -19.25
C VAL A 488 -16.21 0.44 -18.31
N ASN A 489 -17.37 0.68 -17.71
CA ASN A 489 -18.07 -0.27 -16.88
C ASN A 489 -19.21 -0.89 -17.68
N TYR A 490 -19.34 -2.21 -17.63
CA TYR A 490 -20.35 -2.96 -18.41
C TYR A 490 -20.79 -4.24 -17.70
N GLY A 491 -21.79 -4.92 -18.28
CA GLY A 491 -22.41 -6.10 -17.68
C GLY A 491 -23.69 -5.75 -16.91
N ARG A 492 -24.00 -6.51 -15.86
CA ARG A 492 -25.29 -6.44 -15.16
C ARG A 492 -25.46 -5.15 -14.36
N ARG A 493 -26.49 -4.34 -14.67
CA ARG A 493 -26.93 -3.21 -13.82
C ARG A 493 -27.26 -3.69 -12.40
N GLY A 494 -26.79 -2.94 -11.41
CA GLY A 494 -26.86 -3.30 -9.98
C GLY A 494 -25.71 -4.22 -9.52
N GLY A 495 -24.91 -4.77 -10.43
CA GLY A 495 -23.65 -5.43 -10.10
C GLY A 495 -22.60 -4.44 -9.63
N GLU A 496 -21.53 -4.93 -9.02
CA GLU A 496 -20.53 -4.13 -8.34
C GLU A 496 -19.89 -3.04 -9.22
N PHE A 497 -19.46 -3.38 -10.43
CA PHE A 497 -18.89 -2.41 -11.37
C PHE A 497 -19.95 -1.57 -12.09
N ARG A 498 -21.22 -1.96 -11.98
CA ARG A 498 -22.38 -1.32 -12.62
C ARG A 498 -23.45 -0.98 -11.58
N LEU A 499 -22.99 -0.51 -10.40
CA LEU A 499 -23.85 -0.34 -9.24
C LEU A 499 -24.82 0.82 -9.49
N GLY A 500 -26.07 0.48 -9.68
CA GLY A 500 -27.17 1.43 -9.81
C GLY A 500 -28.45 0.80 -9.30
N PHE A 501 -29.27 1.60 -8.65
CA PHE A 501 -30.49 1.18 -7.98
C PHE A 501 -31.46 2.35 -7.83
N ASP A 502 -32.73 2.02 -7.69
CA ASP A 502 -33.80 2.99 -7.54
C ASP A 502 -34.41 2.82 -6.15
N VAL A 503 -34.57 3.93 -5.44
CA VAL A 503 -35.30 4.01 -4.18
C VAL A 503 -36.68 4.59 -4.47
N PRO A 504 -37.77 3.82 -4.29
CA PRO A 504 -39.12 4.27 -4.57
C PRO A 504 -39.61 5.28 -3.52
N GLU A 505 -40.71 5.97 -3.84
CA GLU A 505 -41.39 6.83 -2.88
C GLU A 505 -42.02 6.00 -1.75
N GLY A 506 -42.06 6.56 -0.54
CA GLY A 506 -42.70 5.92 0.61
C GLY A 506 -41.82 4.92 1.37
N LEU A 507 -40.54 4.80 1.04
CA LEU A 507 -39.59 4.03 1.85
C LEU A 507 -39.41 4.68 3.23
N VAL A 508 -39.54 3.91 4.32
CA VAL A 508 -39.34 4.42 5.70
C VAL A 508 -38.25 3.61 6.39
N ILE A 509 -37.09 4.20 6.62
CA ILE A 509 -35.97 3.56 7.33
C ILE A 509 -35.89 4.16 8.72
N ASP A 510 -35.91 3.33 9.77
CA ASP A 510 -35.81 3.76 11.17
C ASP A 510 -36.79 4.91 11.52
N GLU A 511 -38.06 4.74 11.10
CA GLU A 511 -39.16 5.71 11.27
C GLU A 511 -38.97 7.05 10.52
N GLN A 512 -37.95 7.18 9.67
CA GLN A 512 -37.73 8.35 8.83
C GLN A 512 -38.09 8.05 7.37
N PRO A 513 -38.96 8.86 6.73
CA PRO A 513 -39.25 8.71 5.31
C PRO A 513 -38.01 9.07 4.49
N VAL A 514 -37.61 8.18 3.59
CA VAL A 514 -36.55 8.40 2.62
C VAL A 514 -37.20 8.87 1.32
N PRO A 515 -36.83 10.06 0.78
CA PRO A 515 -37.37 10.51 -0.49
C PRO A 515 -36.96 9.55 -1.61
N ALA A 516 -37.77 9.45 -2.66
CA ALA A 516 -37.36 8.68 -3.83
C ALA A 516 -36.11 9.29 -4.46
N PHE A 517 -35.15 8.43 -4.80
CA PHE A 517 -33.98 8.82 -5.57
C PHE A 517 -33.47 7.65 -6.41
N SER A 518 -32.78 7.96 -7.50
CA SER A 518 -32.12 6.96 -8.34
C SER A 518 -30.62 7.18 -8.25
N VAL A 519 -29.88 6.08 -8.08
CA VAL A 519 -28.44 6.04 -8.25
C VAL A 519 -28.18 5.46 -9.64
N PRO A 520 -27.77 6.28 -10.62
CA PRO A 520 -27.52 5.80 -11.96
C PRO A 520 -26.25 4.94 -12.00
N ALA A 521 -26.30 3.84 -12.73
CA ALA A 521 -25.15 2.94 -12.83
C ALA A 521 -23.99 3.60 -13.61
N PRO A 522 -22.75 3.51 -13.12
CA PRO A 522 -21.59 4.10 -13.79
C PRO A 522 -21.35 3.45 -15.15
N THR A 523 -20.96 4.23 -16.16
CA THR A 523 -20.74 3.77 -17.54
C THR A 523 -19.30 3.93 -17.97
N PHE A 524 -18.68 5.07 -17.66
CA PHE A 524 -17.28 5.32 -18.00
C PHE A 524 -16.62 6.26 -17.00
N GLN A 525 -15.30 6.25 -16.96
CA GLN A 525 -14.50 7.23 -16.24
C GLN A 525 -13.37 7.69 -17.14
N LEU A 526 -13.11 9.00 -17.16
CA LEU A 526 -11.92 9.55 -17.80
C LEU A 526 -11.15 10.33 -16.75
N GLY A 527 -9.83 10.23 -16.78
CA GLY A 527 -8.99 11.08 -15.97
C GLY A 527 -7.62 11.33 -16.55
N ALA A 528 -6.99 12.37 -16.05
CA ALA A 528 -5.64 12.77 -16.41
C ALA A 528 -4.91 13.28 -15.17
N GLY A 529 -3.58 13.24 -15.19
CA GLY A 529 -2.77 13.74 -14.10
C GLY A 529 -1.38 14.17 -14.54
N LEU A 530 -0.75 14.96 -13.69
CA LEU A 530 0.62 15.44 -13.79
C LEU A 530 1.34 15.04 -12.52
N ARG A 531 2.39 14.23 -12.64
CA ARG A 531 3.22 13.80 -11.52
C ARG A 531 4.64 14.33 -11.69
N ILE A 532 5.14 14.94 -10.63
CA ILE A 532 6.55 15.24 -10.43
C ILE A 532 7.03 14.36 -9.29
N SER A 533 8.18 13.70 -9.50
CA SER A 533 8.87 12.91 -8.47
C SER A 533 10.31 13.41 -8.38
N ILE A 534 10.75 13.74 -7.17
CA ILE A 534 12.07 14.30 -6.86
C ILE A 534 12.76 13.53 -5.74
#